data_AF-A0A2I0D817-F1
#
_entry.id   AF-A0A2I0D817-F1
#
_cell.length_a   1.000
_cell.length_b   1.000
_cell.length_c   1.000
_cell.angle_alpha   90.00
_cell.angle_beta   90.00
_cell.angle_gamma   90.00
#
_symmetry.space_group_name_H-M   'P 1'
#
loop_
_entity.id
_entity.type
_entity.pdbx_description
1 polymer ?
#
loop_
_entity_poly.entity_id
_entity_poly.type
_entity_poly.pdbx_seq_one_letter_code
_entity_poly.pdbx_strand_id
1 'polypeptide(L)'
;MKKITLLIYFVCILAYSQTPITDANFQTAINTCLNTNSIDGLCTSSEYGAMPSWDVSQVTNMSEAFAGRTSFNADISAWNVDNVTNMFYMFTGASSFNQNIGSWNVSNVIDMSYLFVGATSFNQDIGDWNVSNVNNMFLMFAVATSFNQDISLWNVSNVTIMKEMFSQASSFNQNISSWDVSEVTNMDFIFDDTSLSTENYDALLIDWSTLSLQQNVTLGASGINYCNSQTARQNIIDNFGWTIIDAGFDCSSLSVPVQSESPSFSIYPNPTNNILFIKSDVKALKISIFSALGKKVKSADNKNQISVADLSKGLYIISVSNGINQNNKKFIKL
;
A
#
# COMPACT_ATOMS: atom_id res chain seq x y z
N MET A 1 -0.24 45.31 67.92
CA MET A 1 -1.55 45.14 67.24
C MET A 1 -1.43 45.58 65.78
N LYS A 2 -1.19 44.64 64.86
CA LYS A 2 -1.47 44.81 63.43
C LYS A 2 -2.15 43.52 62.99
N LYS A 3 -3.48 43.56 62.85
CA LYS A 3 -4.25 42.47 62.25
C LYS A 3 -4.05 42.57 60.74
N ILE A 4 -3.32 41.61 60.18
CA ILE A 4 -3.30 41.36 58.74
C ILE A 4 -4.47 40.41 58.49
N THR A 5 -5.54 40.94 57.90
CA THR A 5 -6.67 40.14 57.42
C THR A 5 -6.26 39.50 56.11
N LEU A 6 -5.91 38.22 56.14
CA LEU A 6 -5.66 37.40 54.97
C LEU A 6 -7.02 37.07 54.32
N LEU A 7 -7.38 37.77 53.25
CA LEU A 7 -8.52 37.39 52.41
C LEU A 7 -8.08 36.18 51.57
N ILE A 8 -8.43 34.97 52.03
CA ILE A 8 -8.31 33.76 51.21
C ILE A 8 -9.47 33.82 50.21
N TYR A 9 -9.16 34.19 48.97
CA TYR A 9 -10.06 33.98 47.83
C TYR A 9 -10.14 32.47 47.60
N PHE A 10 -11.15 31.85 48.18
CA PHE A 10 -11.56 30.50 47.80
C PHE A 10 -12.29 30.64 46.45
N VAL A 11 -11.53 30.58 45.34
CA VAL A 11 -12.13 30.36 44.03
C VAL A 11 -12.66 28.93 44.06
N CYS A 12 -13.96 28.80 44.35
CA CYS A 12 -14.71 27.59 44.11
C CYS A 12 -14.70 27.37 42.60
N ILE A 13 -13.73 26.60 42.10
CA ILE A 13 -13.81 26.02 40.76
C ILE A 13 -14.94 25.00 40.87
N LEU A 14 -16.16 25.43 40.55
CA LEU A 14 -17.22 24.50 40.19
C LEU A 14 -16.65 23.69 39.03
N ALA A 15 -16.31 22.42 39.29
CA ALA A 15 -16.14 21.45 38.24
C ALA A 15 -17.50 21.33 37.55
N TYR A 16 -17.71 22.14 36.51
CA TYR A 16 -18.85 21.94 35.63
C TYR A 16 -18.66 20.56 35.01
N SER A 17 -19.58 19.64 35.33
CA SER A 17 -19.64 18.36 34.62
C SER A 17 -19.86 18.68 33.15
N GLN A 18 -18.97 18.18 32.28
CA GLN A 18 -19.16 18.30 30.84
C GLN A 18 -20.53 17.74 30.46
N THR A 19 -21.18 18.37 29.49
CA THR A 19 -22.45 17.87 28.94
C THR A 19 -22.20 16.48 28.36
N PRO A 20 -22.91 15.42 28.84
CA PRO A 20 -22.71 14.07 28.33
C PRO A 20 -22.99 13.99 26.83
N ILE A 21 -22.17 13.24 26.11
CA ILE A 21 -22.30 13.07 24.67
C ILE A 21 -23.09 11.79 24.39
N THR A 22 -24.16 11.93 23.63
CA THR A 22 -25.10 10.88 23.25
C THR A 22 -25.49 11.09 21.79
N ASP A 23 -26.23 10.14 21.19
CA ASP A 23 -26.74 10.31 19.82
C ASP A 23 -27.52 11.62 19.63
N ALA A 24 -28.21 12.11 20.66
CA ALA A 24 -29.04 13.31 20.58
C ALA A 24 -28.25 14.62 20.36
N ASN A 25 -26.96 14.65 20.74
CA ASN A 25 -26.15 15.86 20.67
C ASN A 25 -24.77 15.67 20.01
N PHE A 26 -24.39 14.44 19.62
CA PHE A 26 -23.07 14.14 19.04
C PHE A 26 -22.70 15.06 17.87
N GLN A 27 -23.57 15.21 16.88
CA GLN A 27 -23.31 16.10 15.73
C GLN A 27 -23.22 17.57 16.14
N THR A 28 -24.05 18.01 17.10
CA THR A 28 -24.01 19.37 17.65
C THR A 28 -22.71 19.64 18.39
N ALA A 29 -22.21 18.67 19.17
CA ALA A 29 -20.93 18.76 19.85
C ALA A 29 -19.78 18.89 18.85
N ILE A 30 -19.75 18.05 17.80
CA ILE A 30 -18.75 18.12 16.74
C ILE A 30 -18.78 19.48 16.05
N ASN A 31 -19.95 19.93 15.61
CA ASN A 31 -20.10 21.22 14.92
C ASN A 31 -19.66 22.39 15.81
N THR A 32 -20.04 22.38 17.09
CA THR A 32 -19.62 23.39 18.07
C THR A 32 -18.11 23.41 18.24
N CYS A 33 -17.48 22.25 18.35
CA CYS A 33 -16.05 22.12 18.53
C CYS A 33 -15.26 22.58 17.30
N LEU A 34 -15.57 22.01 16.14
CA LEU A 34 -14.83 22.24 14.89
C LEU A 34 -15.10 23.61 14.26
N ASN A 35 -16.11 24.34 14.72
CA ASN A 35 -16.29 25.75 14.34
C ASN A 35 -15.20 26.67 14.92
N THR A 36 -14.54 26.26 16.01
CA THR A 36 -13.48 27.04 16.66
C THR A 36 -12.10 26.42 16.52
N ASN A 37 -12.02 25.08 16.54
CA ASN A 37 -10.78 24.32 16.52
C ASN A 37 -10.88 23.23 15.45
N SER A 38 -10.89 23.63 14.18
CA SER A 38 -11.20 22.77 13.03
C SER A 38 -10.14 21.71 12.68
N ILE A 39 -8.98 21.74 13.35
CA ILE A 39 -7.85 20.84 13.08
C ILE A 39 -7.71 19.81 14.20
N ASP A 40 -7.53 20.28 15.44
CA ASP A 40 -7.12 19.46 16.59
C ASP A 40 -8.26 19.16 17.59
N GLY A 41 -9.44 19.76 17.40
CA GLY A 41 -10.58 19.55 18.28
C GLY A 41 -10.36 20.06 19.72
N LEU A 42 -9.40 20.96 19.97
CA LEU A 42 -9.08 21.48 21.32
C LEU A 42 -10.05 22.60 21.77
N CYS A 43 -11.35 22.36 21.62
CA CYS A 43 -12.44 23.27 21.99
C CYS A 43 -12.71 23.32 23.50
N THR A 44 -11.70 23.65 24.32
CA THR A 44 -11.76 23.64 25.79
C THR A 44 -12.80 24.58 26.39
N SER A 45 -13.27 25.58 25.64
CA SER A 45 -14.33 26.52 26.05
C SER A 45 -15.74 26.02 25.76
N SER A 46 -15.90 24.89 25.05
CA SER A 46 -17.21 24.31 24.78
C SER A 46 -17.76 23.62 26.03
N GLU A 47 -19.10 23.50 26.13
CA GLU A 47 -19.76 22.74 27.21
C GLU A 47 -19.40 21.24 27.21
N TYR A 48 -18.89 20.73 26.08
CA TYR A 48 -18.44 19.35 25.88
C TYR A 48 -16.96 19.16 26.23
N GLY A 49 -16.19 20.24 26.44
CA GLY A 49 -14.74 20.17 26.60
C GLY A 49 -13.99 19.85 25.29
N ALA A 50 -12.72 19.49 25.40
CA ALA A 50 -11.88 19.17 24.24
C ALA A 50 -12.21 17.78 23.66
N MET A 51 -12.36 17.70 22.34
CA MET A 51 -12.79 16.51 21.62
C MET A 51 -11.95 15.25 21.87
N PRO A 52 -10.61 15.33 21.93
CA PRO A 52 -9.78 14.16 22.25
C PRO A 52 -10.12 13.47 23.58
N SER A 53 -10.77 14.20 24.50
CA SER A 53 -11.12 13.71 25.85
C SER A 53 -12.60 13.36 26.03
N TRP A 54 -13.40 13.39 24.96
CA TRP A 54 -14.82 13.09 25.03
C TRP A 54 -15.10 11.63 25.43
N ASP A 55 -16.04 11.45 26.36
CA ASP A 55 -16.69 10.16 26.58
C ASP A 55 -17.83 10.00 25.57
N VAL A 56 -17.60 9.19 24.53
CA VAL A 56 -18.57 8.89 23.47
C VAL A 56 -19.21 7.50 23.67
N SER A 57 -19.07 6.88 24.85
CA SER A 57 -19.56 5.52 25.11
C SER A 57 -21.07 5.36 25.00
N GLN A 58 -21.83 6.47 25.01
CA GLN A 58 -23.29 6.48 24.84
C GLN A 58 -23.73 6.79 23.39
N VAL A 59 -22.80 6.92 22.46
CA VAL A 59 -23.08 7.16 21.03
C VAL A 59 -23.15 5.82 20.32
N THR A 60 -24.25 5.58 19.61
CA THR A 60 -24.46 4.39 18.78
C THR A 60 -24.40 4.71 17.28
N ASN A 61 -24.60 5.98 16.91
CA ASN A 61 -24.56 6.46 15.54
C ASN A 61 -23.54 7.60 15.37
N MET A 62 -22.47 7.32 14.64
CA MET A 62 -21.42 8.30 14.30
C MET A 62 -21.48 8.76 12.84
N SER A 63 -22.61 8.53 12.16
CA SER A 63 -22.76 8.87 10.75
C SER A 63 -22.44 10.35 10.48
N GLU A 64 -21.67 10.62 9.43
CA GLU A 64 -21.32 11.97 8.93
C GLU A 64 -20.54 12.88 9.90
N ALA A 65 -20.04 12.35 11.04
CA ALA A 65 -19.38 13.12 12.09
C ALA A 65 -18.40 14.18 11.56
N PHE A 66 -17.48 13.77 10.68
CA PHE A 66 -16.42 14.59 10.11
C PHE A 66 -16.56 14.78 8.59
N ALA A 67 -17.75 14.55 8.03
CA ALA A 67 -18.00 14.70 6.61
C ALA A 67 -17.66 16.12 6.12
N GLY A 68 -16.82 16.22 5.09
CA GLY A 68 -16.35 17.47 4.48
C GLY A 68 -15.38 18.29 5.35
N ARG A 69 -14.94 17.79 6.50
CA ARG A 69 -14.00 18.50 7.39
C ARG A 69 -12.56 18.33 6.90
N THR A 70 -12.22 18.98 5.79
CA THR A 70 -10.94 18.78 5.06
C THR A 70 -9.69 18.98 5.92
N SER A 71 -9.72 19.85 6.93
CA SER A 71 -8.58 20.12 7.84
C SER A 71 -8.55 19.25 9.10
N PHE A 72 -9.58 18.44 9.35
CA PHE A 72 -9.72 17.70 10.60
C PHE A 72 -8.64 16.62 10.73
N ASN A 73 -7.93 16.63 11.86
CA ASN A 73 -6.91 15.64 12.19
C ASN A 73 -6.71 15.52 13.71
N ALA A 74 -7.78 15.66 14.49
CA ALA A 74 -7.75 15.57 15.95
C ALA A 74 -7.50 14.14 16.41
N ASP A 75 -6.65 13.95 17.42
CA ASP A 75 -6.43 12.63 18.01
C ASP A 75 -7.69 12.16 18.76
N ILE A 76 -8.37 11.17 18.18
CA ILE A 76 -9.58 10.52 18.71
C ILE A 76 -9.32 9.05 19.05
N SER A 77 -8.05 8.66 19.20
CA SER A 77 -7.65 7.28 19.52
C SER A 77 -8.23 6.77 20.84
N ALA A 78 -8.47 7.69 21.79
CA ALA A 78 -8.99 7.39 23.12
C ALA A 78 -10.52 7.22 23.20
N TRP A 79 -11.24 7.44 22.09
CA TRP A 79 -12.70 7.30 22.08
C TRP A 79 -13.13 5.84 22.30
N ASN A 80 -14.07 5.64 23.22
CA ASN A 80 -14.74 4.35 23.38
C ASN A 80 -15.89 4.24 22.39
N VAL A 81 -15.66 3.49 21.29
CA VAL A 81 -16.65 3.25 20.23
C VAL A 81 -17.36 1.90 20.35
N ASP A 82 -17.27 1.21 21.49
CA ASP A 82 -17.79 -0.15 21.68
C ASP A 82 -19.29 -0.29 21.33
N ASN A 83 -20.09 0.76 21.55
CA ASN A 83 -21.54 0.74 21.30
C ASN A 83 -21.94 1.27 19.91
N VAL A 84 -20.97 1.67 19.08
CA VAL A 84 -21.24 2.22 17.75
C VAL A 84 -21.67 1.11 16.79
N THR A 85 -22.79 1.34 16.12
CA THR A 85 -23.36 0.43 15.12
C THR A 85 -23.33 1.00 13.71
N ASN A 86 -23.20 2.32 13.57
CA ASN A 86 -23.24 3.03 12.30
C ASN A 86 -22.09 4.04 12.19
N MET A 87 -21.23 3.88 11.18
CA MET A 87 -20.14 4.80 10.84
C MET A 87 -20.27 5.37 9.41
N PHE A 88 -21.46 5.33 8.83
CA PHE A 88 -21.77 5.84 7.50
C PHE A 88 -21.19 7.24 7.27
N TYR A 89 -20.38 7.43 6.22
CA TYR A 89 -19.78 8.73 5.86
C TYR A 89 -18.90 9.43 6.93
N MET A 90 -18.51 8.76 8.01
CA MET A 90 -17.92 9.44 9.18
C MET A 90 -16.70 10.31 8.84
N PHE A 91 -15.80 9.87 7.94
CA PHE A 91 -14.62 10.64 7.49
C PHE A 91 -14.66 11.03 6.01
N THR A 92 -15.83 11.00 5.36
CA THR A 92 -15.96 11.37 3.94
C THR A 92 -15.42 12.78 3.70
N GLY A 93 -14.41 12.93 2.84
CA GLY A 93 -13.80 14.20 2.50
C GLY A 93 -12.95 14.84 3.60
N ALA A 94 -12.68 14.13 4.71
CA ALA A 94 -11.73 14.55 5.74
C ALA A 94 -10.29 14.33 5.25
N SER A 95 -9.89 15.06 4.21
CA SER A 95 -8.68 14.78 3.41
C SER A 95 -7.37 14.82 4.20
N SER A 96 -7.31 15.55 5.32
CA SER A 96 -6.13 15.62 6.21
C SER A 96 -6.12 14.57 7.33
N PHE A 97 -7.20 13.81 7.52
CA PHE A 97 -7.31 12.87 8.63
C PHE A 97 -6.36 11.68 8.46
N ASN A 98 -5.51 11.45 9.46
CA ASN A 98 -4.55 10.34 9.49
C ASN A 98 -4.18 9.95 10.95
N GLN A 99 -5.14 10.01 11.87
CA GLN A 99 -4.91 9.66 13.28
C GLN A 99 -5.11 8.17 13.52
N ASN A 100 -4.32 7.61 14.44
CA ASN A 100 -4.36 6.18 14.74
C ASN A 100 -5.67 5.80 15.44
N ILE A 101 -6.50 5.06 14.72
CA ILE A 101 -7.79 4.51 15.20
C ILE A 101 -7.78 2.98 15.17
N GLY A 102 -6.61 2.34 15.02
CA GLY A 102 -6.47 0.88 14.98
C GLY A 102 -6.94 0.19 16.27
N SER A 103 -6.89 0.91 17.42
CA SER A 103 -7.35 0.40 18.71
C SER A 103 -8.87 0.44 18.93
N TRP A 104 -9.63 0.99 17.99
CA TRP A 104 -11.08 1.05 18.09
C TRP A 104 -11.71 -0.34 17.98
N ASN A 105 -12.63 -0.65 18.90
CA ASN A 105 -13.44 -1.84 18.83
C ASN A 105 -14.68 -1.59 17.95
N VAL A 106 -14.58 -1.96 16.68
CA VAL A 106 -15.65 -1.80 15.68
C VAL A 106 -16.55 -3.03 15.54
N SER A 107 -16.47 -3.98 16.48
CA SER A 107 -17.17 -5.28 16.34
C SER A 107 -18.70 -5.19 16.31
N ASN A 108 -19.30 -4.09 16.77
CA ASN A 108 -20.75 -3.86 16.70
C ASN A 108 -21.20 -3.06 15.46
N VAL A 109 -20.26 -2.59 14.63
CA VAL A 109 -20.57 -1.79 13.44
C VAL A 109 -21.17 -2.67 12.35
N ILE A 110 -22.27 -2.21 11.76
CA ILE A 110 -23.03 -2.91 10.70
C ILE A 110 -22.80 -2.24 9.34
N ASP A 111 -22.72 -0.91 9.32
CA ASP A 111 -22.55 -0.11 8.10
C ASP A 111 -21.27 0.75 8.17
N MET A 112 -20.35 0.47 7.25
CA MET A 112 -19.10 1.22 7.03
C MET A 112 -19.08 1.87 5.65
N SER A 113 -20.22 1.97 4.97
CA SER A 113 -20.26 2.58 3.64
C SER A 113 -19.81 4.04 3.69
N TYR A 114 -19.01 4.39 2.70
CA TYR A 114 -18.35 5.69 2.54
C TYR A 114 -17.37 6.11 3.65
N LEU A 115 -17.02 5.25 4.61
CA LEU A 115 -16.31 5.65 5.84
C LEU A 115 -15.10 6.59 5.61
N PHE A 116 -14.24 6.28 4.64
CA PHE A 116 -13.00 7.01 4.32
C PHE A 116 -12.99 7.59 2.90
N VAL A 117 -14.15 7.82 2.27
CA VAL A 117 -14.21 8.35 0.90
C VAL A 117 -13.49 9.69 0.82
N GLY A 118 -12.45 9.79 0.00
CA GLY A 118 -11.67 11.03 -0.15
C GLY A 118 -10.88 11.45 1.11
N ALA A 119 -10.70 10.56 2.09
CA ALA A 119 -9.76 10.76 3.18
C ALA A 119 -8.33 10.51 2.68
N THR A 120 -7.86 11.37 1.76
CA THR A 120 -6.67 11.14 0.93
C THR A 120 -5.38 10.91 1.71
N SER A 121 -5.27 11.39 2.95
CA SER A 121 -4.09 11.21 3.80
C SER A 121 -4.15 9.97 4.69
N PHE A 122 -5.30 9.30 4.80
CA PHE A 122 -5.50 8.21 5.73
C PHE A 122 -4.71 6.97 5.31
N ASN A 123 -3.82 6.50 6.19
CA ASN A 123 -3.03 5.29 5.98
C ASN A 123 -2.62 4.66 7.33
N GLN A 124 -3.53 4.65 8.31
CA GLN A 124 -3.28 4.07 9.62
C GLN A 124 -3.69 2.60 9.65
N ASP A 125 -2.93 1.82 10.43
CA ASP A 125 -3.16 0.39 10.59
C ASP A 125 -4.53 0.13 11.25
N ILE A 126 -5.36 -0.61 10.54
CA ILE A 126 -6.71 -1.05 10.93
C ILE A 126 -6.88 -2.55 10.64
N GLY A 127 -5.78 -3.28 10.44
CA GLY A 127 -5.81 -4.71 10.12
C GLY A 127 -6.45 -5.56 11.22
N ASP A 128 -6.35 -5.11 12.48
CA ASP A 128 -6.90 -5.78 13.66
C ASP A 128 -8.41 -5.49 13.90
N TRP A 129 -9.04 -4.67 13.07
CA TRP A 129 -10.48 -4.41 13.21
C TRP A 129 -11.32 -5.68 12.99
N ASN A 130 -12.19 -5.97 13.94
CA ASN A 130 -13.20 -7.02 13.75
C ASN A 130 -14.39 -6.47 12.95
N VAL A 131 -14.40 -6.71 11.64
CA VAL A 131 -15.46 -6.29 10.72
C VAL A 131 -16.51 -7.38 10.46
N SER A 132 -16.56 -8.45 11.26
CA SER A 132 -17.41 -9.62 10.97
C SER A 132 -18.91 -9.35 10.96
N ASN A 133 -19.37 -8.24 11.56
CA ASN A 133 -20.78 -7.84 11.56
C ASN A 133 -21.15 -6.84 10.46
N VAL A 134 -20.16 -6.34 9.71
CA VAL A 134 -20.38 -5.39 8.63
C VAL A 134 -21.02 -6.10 7.44
N ASN A 135 -22.09 -5.52 6.90
CA ASN A 135 -22.75 -6.06 5.70
C ASN A 135 -22.60 -5.16 4.45
N ASN A 136 -22.19 -3.90 4.63
CA ASN A 136 -22.06 -2.91 3.58
C ASN A 136 -20.74 -2.14 3.69
N MET A 137 -19.90 -2.24 2.66
CA MET A 137 -18.61 -1.54 2.51
C MET A 137 -18.59 -0.68 1.23
N PHE A 138 -19.76 -0.31 0.71
CA PHE A 138 -19.90 0.52 -0.49
C PHE A 138 -19.02 1.77 -0.38
N LEU A 139 -18.15 1.98 -1.37
CA LEU A 139 -17.24 3.13 -1.49
C LEU A 139 -16.25 3.34 -0.32
N MET A 140 -16.12 2.42 0.65
CA MET A 140 -15.45 2.68 1.94
C MET A 140 -14.09 3.41 1.85
N PHE A 141 -13.22 3.06 0.90
CA PHE A 141 -11.90 3.66 0.68
C PHE A 141 -11.76 4.37 -0.68
N ALA A 142 -12.88 4.70 -1.34
CA ALA A 142 -12.80 5.32 -2.65
C ALA A 142 -12.08 6.68 -2.57
N VAL A 143 -11.12 6.93 -3.45
CA VAL A 143 -10.29 8.14 -3.46
C VAL A 143 -9.46 8.32 -2.17
N ALA A 144 -9.31 7.29 -1.32
CA ALA A 144 -8.36 7.28 -0.20
C ALA A 144 -6.94 6.99 -0.73
N THR A 145 -6.38 7.94 -1.47
CA THR A 145 -5.19 7.72 -2.33
C THR A 145 -3.94 7.23 -1.61
N SER A 146 -3.80 7.47 -0.30
CA SER A 146 -2.65 7.00 0.49
C SER A 146 -2.85 5.63 1.15
N PHE A 147 -4.08 5.10 1.17
CA PHE A 147 -4.39 3.88 1.93
C PHE A 147 -3.75 2.64 1.30
N ASN A 148 -2.92 1.94 2.08
CA ASN A 148 -2.26 0.70 1.68
C ASN A 148 -1.89 -0.18 2.89
N GLN A 149 -2.75 -0.24 3.90
CA GLN A 149 -2.51 -1.05 5.10
C GLN A 149 -3.05 -2.46 4.91
N ASP A 150 -2.35 -3.44 5.51
CA ASP A 150 -2.73 -4.84 5.46
C ASP A 150 -4.09 -5.06 6.18
N ILE A 151 -5.07 -5.52 5.41
CA ILE A 151 -6.42 -5.85 5.85
C ILE A 151 -6.77 -7.31 5.49
N SER A 152 -5.76 -8.15 5.24
CA SER A 152 -5.91 -9.55 4.86
C SER A 152 -6.60 -10.40 5.94
N LEU A 153 -6.57 -9.95 7.20
CA LEU A 153 -7.18 -10.63 8.36
C LEU A 153 -8.66 -10.30 8.57
N TRP A 154 -9.21 -9.34 7.82
CA TRP A 154 -10.62 -8.99 7.94
C TRP A 154 -11.54 -10.15 7.56
N ASN A 155 -12.51 -10.46 8.42
CA ASN A 155 -13.59 -11.37 8.10
C ASN A 155 -14.73 -10.62 7.40
N VAL A 156 -14.77 -10.72 6.07
CA VAL A 156 -15.79 -10.08 5.22
C VAL A 156 -16.92 -11.02 4.79
N SER A 157 -17.06 -12.20 5.41
CA SER A 157 -18.02 -13.22 4.97
C SER A 157 -19.49 -12.80 5.04
N ASN A 158 -19.81 -11.73 5.79
CA ASN A 158 -21.16 -11.17 5.91
C ASN A 158 -21.40 -9.96 4.99
N VAL A 159 -20.37 -9.50 4.27
CA VAL A 159 -20.47 -8.33 3.40
C VAL A 159 -21.18 -8.72 2.10
N THR A 160 -22.19 -7.93 1.73
CA THR A 160 -23.01 -8.15 0.52
C THR A 160 -22.75 -7.12 -0.57
N ILE A 161 -22.22 -5.94 -0.22
CA ILE A 161 -21.96 -4.82 -1.13
C ILE A 161 -20.54 -4.29 -0.91
N MET A 162 -19.70 -4.36 -1.96
CA MET A 162 -18.33 -3.83 -2.00
C MET A 162 -18.09 -2.93 -3.24
N LYS A 163 -19.16 -2.45 -3.86
CA LYS A 163 -19.08 -1.56 -5.02
C LYS A 163 -18.12 -0.40 -4.76
N GLU A 164 -17.23 -0.12 -5.71
CA GLU A 164 -16.29 1.00 -5.69
C GLU A 164 -15.43 1.09 -4.40
N MET A 165 -15.31 0.03 -3.60
CA MET A 165 -14.70 0.09 -2.26
C MET A 165 -13.28 0.68 -2.28
N PHE A 166 -12.46 0.34 -3.27
CA PHE A 166 -11.11 0.88 -3.44
C PHE A 166 -10.96 1.73 -4.72
N SER A 167 -12.06 2.15 -5.35
CA SER A 167 -11.99 2.91 -6.59
C SER A 167 -11.13 4.17 -6.42
N GLN A 168 -10.11 4.35 -7.26
CA GLN A 168 -9.13 5.45 -7.20
C GLN A 168 -8.30 5.50 -5.89
N ALA A 169 -8.26 4.44 -5.09
CA ALA A 169 -7.30 4.28 -3.98
C ALA A 169 -5.92 3.92 -4.57
N SER A 170 -5.25 4.91 -5.16
CA SER A 170 -4.10 4.70 -6.05
C SER A 170 -2.88 4.05 -5.40
N SER A 171 -2.76 4.03 -4.07
CA SER A 171 -1.69 3.30 -3.36
C SER A 171 -2.06 1.87 -2.96
N PHE A 172 -3.32 1.47 -3.08
CA PHE A 172 -3.79 0.17 -2.60
C PHE A 172 -3.20 -0.98 -3.43
N ASN A 173 -2.40 -1.82 -2.78
CA ASN A 173 -1.74 -2.99 -3.35
C ASN A 173 -1.53 -4.07 -2.26
N GLN A 174 -2.59 -4.45 -1.54
CA GLN A 174 -2.54 -5.49 -0.51
C GLN A 174 -3.05 -6.82 -1.03
N ASN A 175 -2.52 -7.91 -0.49
CA ASN A 175 -3.05 -9.24 -0.74
C ASN A 175 -4.27 -9.49 0.15
N ILE A 176 -5.45 -9.51 -0.46
CA ILE A 176 -6.74 -9.80 0.20
C ILE A 176 -7.38 -11.09 -0.33
N SER A 177 -6.56 -12.00 -0.88
CA SER A 177 -7.05 -13.25 -1.46
C SER A 177 -7.73 -14.18 -0.45
N SER A 178 -7.41 -14.00 0.84
CA SER A 178 -8.01 -14.71 1.98
C SER A 178 -9.47 -14.34 2.27
N TRP A 179 -9.99 -13.26 1.67
CA TRP A 179 -11.35 -12.80 1.92
C TRP A 179 -12.39 -13.78 1.36
N ASP A 180 -13.34 -14.19 2.21
CA ASP A 180 -14.53 -14.92 1.77
C ASP A 180 -15.57 -13.95 1.21
N VAL A 181 -15.68 -13.92 -0.12
CA VAL A 181 -16.61 -13.05 -0.85
C VAL A 181 -17.86 -13.79 -1.35
N SER A 182 -18.17 -14.95 -0.79
CA SER A 182 -19.28 -15.81 -1.24
C SER A 182 -20.66 -15.15 -1.16
N GLU A 183 -20.85 -14.16 -0.26
CA GLU A 183 -22.12 -13.43 -0.08
C GLU A 183 -22.19 -12.11 -0.85
N VAL A 184 -21.12 -11.70 -1.55
CA VAL A 184 -21.08 -10.41 -2.23
C VAL A 184 -21.90 -10.46 -3.51
N THR A 185 -22.81 -9.51 -3.66
CA THR A 185 -23.72 -9.37 -4.81
C THR A 185 -23.35 -8.21 -5.73
N ASN A 186 -22.51 -7.27 -5.27
CA ASN A 186 -22.05 -6.13 -6.07
C ASN A 186 -20.60 -5.74 -5.76
N MET A 187 -19.73 -5.87 -6.76
CA MET A 187 -18.32 -5.44 -6.77
C MET A 187 -17.99 -4.54 -7.98
N ASP A 188 -18.98 -3.83 -8.52
CA ASP A 188 -18.74 -2.92 -9.64
C ASP A 188 -17.60 -1.95 -9.28
N PHE A 189 -16.61 -1.82 -10.17
CA PHE A 189 -15.49 -0.86 -10.05
C PHE A 189 -14.65 -0.97 -8.76
N ILE A 190 -14.66 -2.12 -8.06
CA ILE A 190 -14.01 -2.27 -6.75
C ILE A 190 -12.51 -1.89 -6.77
N PHE A 191 -11.76 -2.25 -7.81
CA PHE A 191 -10.31 -2.01 -7.94
C PHE A 191 -9.93 -1.03 -9.06
N ASP A 192 -10.91 -0.38 -9.70
CA ASP A 192 -10.64 0.56 -10.78
C ASP A 192 -9.73 1.70 -10.30
N ASP A 193 -8.69 2.00 -11.08
CA ASP A 193 -7.68 3.03 -10.79
C ASP A 193 -6.89 2.81 -9.47
N THR A 194 -6.74 1.56 -9.03
CA THR A 194 -5.80 1.18 -7.94
C THR A 194 -4.40 0.84 -8.48
N SER A 195 -3.43 0.60 -7.59
CA SER A 195 -2.10 0.06 -7.95
C SER A 195 -1.97 -1.43 -7.63
N LEU A 196 -3.09 -2.16 -7.59
CA LEU A 196 -3.09 -3.60 -7.34
C LEU A 196 -2.19 -4.31 -8.35
N SER A 197 -1.15 -4.96 -7.84
CA SER A 197 -0.17 -5.65 -8.66
C SER A 197 -0.77 -6.91 -9.30
N THR A 198 -0.19 -7.33 -10.42
CA THR A 198 -0.53 -8.62 -11.06
C THR A 198 -0.41 -9.80 -10.10
N GLU A 199 0.55 -9.78 -9.18
CA GLU A 199 0.74 -10.82 -8.16
C GLU A 199 -0.45 -10.90 -7.19
N ASN A 200 -0.86 -9.77 -6.62
CA ASN A 200 -1.99 -9.73 -5.70
C ASN A 200 -3.32 -10.01 -6.42
N TYR A 201 -3.48 -9.53 -7.65
CA TYR A 201 -4.67 -9.81 -8.45
C TYR A 201 -4.75 -11.29 -8.84
N ASP A 202 -3.63 -11.92 -9.21
CA ASP A 202 -3.57 -13.35 -9.47
C ASP A 202 -3.93 -14.18 -8.23
N ALA A 203 -3.35 -13.85 -7.07
CA ALA A 203 -3.65 -14.52 -5.81
C ALA A 203 -5.15 -14.45 -5.48
N LEU A 204 -5.74 -13.26 -5.60
CA LEU A 204 -7.16 -13.01 -5.39
C LEU A 204 -8.02 -13.88 -6.30
N LEU A 205 -7.78 -13.86 -7.62
CA LEU A 205 -8.56 -14.64 -8.57
C LEU A 205 -8.43 -16.15 -8.31
N ILE A 206 -7.23 -16.62 -7.94
CA ILE A 206 -6.97 -18.03 -7.62
C ILE A 206 -7.80 -18.46 -6.41
N ASP A 207 -7.69 -17.75 -5.29
CA ASP A 207 -8.35 -18.16 -4.05
C ASP A 207 -9.88 -18.00 -4.17
N TRP A 208 -10.36 -16.90 -4.77
CA TRP A 208 -11.80 -16.67 -4.94
C TRP A 208 -12.45 -17.68 -5.88
N SER A 209 -11.72 -18.25 -6.85
CA SER A 209 -12.24 -19.32 -7.72
C SER A 209 -12.57 -20.62 -6.98
N THR A 210 -12.14 -20.75 -5.72
CA THR A 210 -12.42 -21.91 -4.87
C THR A 210 -13.68 -21.73 -4.00
N LEU A 211 -14.24 -20.52 -3.95
CA LEU A 211 -15.41 -20.18 -3.15
C LEU A 211 -16.72 -20.57 -3.85
N SER A 212 -17.81 -20.58 -3.08
CA SER A 212 -19.18 -20.72 -3.61
C SER A 212 -19.77 -19.34 -3.88
N LEU A 213 -19.45 -18.78 -5.04
CA LEU A 213 -19.77 -17.39 -5.38
C LEU A 213 -21.24 -17.17 -5.79
N GLN A 214 -21.72 -15.94 -5.62
CA GLN A 214 -23.00 -15.49 -6.21
C GLN A 214 -22.93 -15.46 -7.74
N GLN A 215 -24.09 -15.61 -8.39
CA GLN A 215 -24.20 -15.62 -9.85
C GLN A 215 -24.28 -14.18 -10.41
N ASN A 216 -23.70 -13.94 -11.59
CA ASN A 216 -23.81 -12.70 -12.37
C ASN A 216 -23.26 -11.44 -11.66
N VAL A 217 -22.20 -11.57 -10.87
CA VAL A 217 -21.52 -10.43 -10.25
C VAL A 217 -20.51 -9.82 -11.22
N THR A 218 -20.41 -8.49 -11.25
CA THR A 218 -19.35 -7.79 -11.98
C THR A 218 -18.18 -7.51 -11.05
N LEU A 219 -16.96 -7.86 -11.48
CA LEU A 219 -15.70 -7.50 -10.84
C LEU A 219 -15.03 -6.39 -11.65
N GLY A 220 -14.97 -5.17 -11.10
CA GLY A 220 -14.23 -4.06 -11.70
C GLY A 220 -12.77 -4.04 -11.26
N ALA A 221 -11.87 -4.22 -12.21
CA ALA A 221 -10.42 -4.19 -12.04
C ALA A 221 -9.74 -3.53 -13.26
N SER A 222 -10.36 -2.44 -13.76
CA SER A 222 -9.91 -1.76 -14.98
C SER A 222 -8.44 -1.35 -14.89
N GLY A 223 -7.66 -1.69 -15.92
CA GLY A 223 -6.22 -1.38 -15.96
C GLY A 223 -5.31 -2.39 -15.24
N ILE A 224 -5.87 -3.41 -14.58
CA ILE A 224 -5.09 -4.42 -13.85
C ILE A 224 -4.94 -5.68 -14.72
N ASN A 225 -3.70 -6.12 -14.94
CA ASN A 225 -3.42 -7.35 -15.70
C ASN A 225 -3.34 -8.56 -14.78
N TYR A 226 -3.78 -9.72 -15.28
CA TYR A 226 -3.53 -11.03 -14.67
C TYR A 226 -2.48 -11.82 -15.48
N CYS A 227 -1.85 -12.80 -14.85
CA CYS A 227 -0.88 -13.69 -15.51
C CYS A 227 -1.15 -15.16 -15.16
N ASN A 228 -0.91 -15.56 -13.91
CA ASN A 228 -0.97 -16.95 -13.46
C ASN A 228 -2.39 -17.43 -13.14
N SER A 229 -3.36 -16.52 -13.02
CA SER A 229 -4.74 -16.84 -12.64
C SER A 229 -5.69 -17.11 -13.81
N GLN A 230 -5.20 -17.30 -15.04
CA GLN A 230 -6.05 -17.47 -16.23
C GLN A 230 -7.12 -18.57 -16.07
N THR A 231 -6.76 -19.73 -15.53
CA THR A 231 -7.72 -20.82 -15.28
C THR A 231 -8.73 -20.48 -14.18
N ALA A 232 -8.28 -19.84 -13.10
CA ALA A 232 -9.12 -19.44 -11.99
C ALA A 232 -10.13 -18.36 -12.41
N ARG A 233 -9.67 -17.34 -13.12
CA ARG A 233 -10.50 -16.30 -13.74
C ARG A 233 -11.56 -16.90 -14.66
N GLN A 234 -11.19 -17.86 -15.51
CA GLN A 234 -12.14 -18.51 -16.42
C GLN A 234 -13.16 -19.36 -15.66
N ASN A 235 -12.77 -20.05 -14.59
CA ASN A 235 -13.69 -20.80 -13.72
C ASN A 235 -14.76 -19.87 -13.12
N ILE A 236 -14.34 -18.71 -12.60
CA ILE A 236 -15.27 -17.70 -12.04
C ILE A 236 -16.32 -17.28 -13.09
N ILE A 237 -15.89 -17.03 -14.33
CA ILE A 237 -16.78 -16.66 -15.44
C ILE A 237 -17.71 -17.81 -15.83
N ASP A 238 -17.16 -19.01 -16.07
CA ASP A 238 -17.91 -20.13 -16.64
C ASP A 238 -18.94 -20.72 -15.67
N ASN A 239 -18.60 -20.79 -14.37
CA ASN A 239 -19.43 -21.43 -13.37
C ASN A 239 -20.38 -20.47 -12.64
N PHE A 240 -20.01 -19.18 -12.57
CA PHE A 240 -20.78 -18.17 -11.83
C PHE A 240 -21.29 -17.01 -12.70
N GLY A 241 -21.00 -17.00 -14.00
CA GLY A 241 -21.49 -15.98 -14.92
C GLY A 241 -20.96 -14.58 -14.63
N TRP A 242 -19.83 -14.46 -13.92
CA TRP A 242 -19.27 -13.16 -13.58
C TRP A 242 -18.82 -12.38 -14.80
N THR A 243 -18.96 -11.06 -14.73
CA THR A 243 -18.34 -10.13 -15.70
C THR A 243 -17.08 -9.54 -15.09
N ILE A 244 -15.91 -9.96 -15.56
CA ILE A 244 -14.62 -9.46 -15.07
C ILE A 244 -14.09 -8.40 -16.04
N ILE A 245 -14.00 -7.15 -15.57
CA ILE A 245 -13.52 -5.99 -16.33
C ILE A 245 -12.09 -5.68 -15.88
N ASP A 246 -11.12 -6.29 -16.54
CA ASP A 246 -9.69 -6.11 -16.26
C ASP A 246 -8.89 -5.84 -17.54
N ALA A 247 -7.58 -5.60 -17.44
CA ALA A 247 -6.73 -5.30 -18.60
C ALA A 247 -6.32 -6.54 -19.41
N GLY A 248 -6.81 -7.74 -19.04
CA GLY A 248 -6.48 -8.98 -19.72
C GLY A 248 -5.15 -9.61 -19.29
N PHE A 249 -4.81 -10.72 -19.96
CA PHE A 249 -3.60 -11.50 -19.73
C PHE A 249 -2.33 -10.71 -20.13
N ASP A 250 -1.45 -10.46 -19.16
CA ASP A 250 -0.10 -9.96 -19.42
C ASP A 250 0.88 -10.41 -18.32
N CYS A 251 1.94 -11.10 -18.71
CA CYS A 251 3.04 -11.54 -17.84
C CYS A 251 4.32 -10.73 -18.02
N SER A 252 4.28 -9.64 -18.80
CA SER A 252 5.45 -8.80 -19.11
C SER A 252 6.03 -8.14 -17.86
N SER A 253 5.19 -7.84 -16.87
CA SER A 253 5.55 -7.26 -15.57
C SER A 253 6.40 -8.18 -14.68
N LEU A 254 6.32 -9.50 -14.88
CA LEU A 254 7.13 -10.51 -14.17
C LEU A 254 8.46 -10.81 -14.88
N SER A 255 8.70 -10.20 -16.04
CA SER A 255 9.99 -10.30 -16.69
C SER A 255 11.00 -9.42 -15.94
N VAL A 256 11.85 -10.06 -15.13
CA VAL A 256 13.12 -9.45 -14.73
C VAL A 256 13.81 -9.03 -16.02
N PRO A 257 14.30 -7.78 -16.18
CA PRO A 257 15.14 -7.46 -17.33
C PRO A 257 16.29 -8.45 -17.28
N VAL A 258 16.37 -9.32 -18.28
CA VAL A 258 17.43 -10.33 -18.39
C VAL A 258 18.74 -9.61 -18.11
N GLN A 259 19.35 -9.86 -16.94
CA GLN A 259 20.72 -9.41 -16.71
C GLN A 259 21.51 -10.09 -17.81
N SER A 260 21.90 -9.34 -18.85
CA SER A 260 22.67 -9.93 -19.95
C SER A 260 23.89 -10.58 -19.31
N GLU A 261 24.04 -11.89 -19.44
CA GLU A 261 25.12 -12.58 -18.73
C GLU A 261 26.47 -11.95 -19.09
N SER A 262 27.39 -11.85 -18.12
CA SER A 262 28.75 -11.39 -18.41
C SER A 262 29.34 -12.27 -19.52
N PRO A 263 30.00 -11.68 -20.55
CA PRO A 263 30.45 -12.46 -21.69
C PRO A 263 31.34 -13.61 -21.23
N SER A 264 30.92 -14.85 -21.50
CA SER A 264 31.79 -16.01 -21.37
C SER A 264 32.85 -15.91 -22.45
N PHE A 265 34.12 -16.05 -22.06
CA PHE A 265 35.22 -16.08 -23.00
C PHE A 265 36.36 -16.98 -22.51
N SER A 266 37.14 -17.48 -23.46
CA SER A 266 38.38 -18.19 -23.23
C SER A 266 39.52 -17.50 -23.97
N ILE A 267 40.74 -17.68 -23.46
CA ILE A 267 41.94 -17.08 -24.03
C ILE A 267 42.98 -18.16 -24.31
N TYR A 268 43.63 -18.06 -25.48
CA TYR A 268 44.65 -19.02 -25.89
C TYR A 268 45.63 -18.40 -26.90
N PRO A 269 46.87 -18.90 -26.98
CA PRO A 269 47.49 -19.74 -25.97
C PRO A 269 47.67 -18.95 -24.66
N ASN A 270 47.67 -19.65 -23.52
CA ASN A 270 48.01 -19.06 -22.23
C ASN A 270 48.84 -20.09 -21.46
N PRO A 271 50.16 -19.91 -21.29
CA PRO A 271 50.94 -18.69 -21.57
C PRO A 271 51.08 -18.32 -23.07
N THR A 272 51.44 -17.07 -23.39
CA THR A 272 51.67 -16.59 -24.77
C THR A 272 52.94 -15.73 -24.92
N ASN A 273 53.50 -15.69 -26.14
CA ASN A 273 54.62 -14.82 -26.51
C ASN A 273 54.19 -13.55 -27.26
N ASN A 274 53.27 -13.65 -28.21
CA ASN A 274 53.07 -12.58 -29.20
C ASN A 274 51.61 -12.16 -29.35
N ILE A 275 50.68 -13.11 -29.42
CA ILE A 275 49.25 -12.85 -29.66
C ILE A 275 48.44 -13.68 -28.68
N LEU A 276 47.41 -13.05 -28.10
CA LEU A 276 46.39 -13.71 -27.31
C LEU A 276 45.08 -13.71 -28.10
N PHE A 277 44.57 -14.89 -28.46
CA PHE A 277 43.29 -15.07 -29.10
C PHE A 277 42.19 -15.17 -28.04
N ILE A 278 41.02 -14.64 -28.37
CA ILE A 278 39.86 -14.52 -27.49
C ILE A 278 38.70 -15.19 -28.21
N LYS A 279 38.25 -16.33 -27.69
CA LYS A 279 37.02 -16.99 -28.14
C LYS A 279 35.92 -16.61 -27.17
N SER A 280 34.92 -15.88 -27.65
CA SER A 280 33.75 -15.45 -26.89
C SER A 280 32.50 -15.71 -27.70
N ASP A 281 31.39 -15.89 -26.99
CA ASP A 281 30.07 -16.13 -27.58
C ASP A 281 29.40 -14.82 -28.06
N VAL A 282 30.08 -13.66 -27.93
CA VAL A 282 29.55 -12.33 -28.25
C VAL A 282 30.33 -11.65 -29.37
N LYS A 283 29.63 -11.02 -30.33
CA LYS A 283 30.21 -10.49 -31.59
C LYS A 283 30.93 -9.13 -31.48
N ALA A 284 30.68 -8.33 -30.44
CA ALA A 284 31.33 -7.03 -30.23
C ALA A 284 32.02 -7.00 -28.86
N LEU A 285 33.36 -6.86 -28.86
CA LEU A 285 34.19 -6.96 -27.65
C LEU A 285 35.05 -5.71 -27.48
N LYS A 286 35.05 -5.13 -26.29
CA LYS A 286 36.07 -4.20 -25.83
C LYS A 286 37.05 -4.95 -24.95
N ILE A 287 38.30 -4.99 -25.39
CA ILE A 287 39.39 -5.70 -24.73
C ILE A 287 40.27 -4.69 -24.00
N SER A 288 40.60 -4.97 -22.75
CA SER A 288 41.53 -4.18 -21.95
C SER A 288 42.51 -5.09 -21.21
N ILE A 289 43.81 -4.80 -21.32
CA ILE A 289 44.86 -5.51 -20.59
C ILE A 289 45.37 -4.61 -19.47
N PHE A 290 45.49 -5.18 -18.28
CA PHE A 290 46.00 -4.56 -17.08
C PHE A 290 47.23 -5.30 -16.57
N SER A 291 48.21 -4.56 -16.05
CA SER A 291 49.33 -5.15 -15.31
C SER A 291 48.84 -5.82 -14.03
N ALA A 292 49.71 -6.62 -13.38
CA ALA A 292 49.40 -7.21 -12.08
C ALA A 292 49.06 -6.17 -10.98
N LEU A 293 49.47 -4.92 -11.15
CA LEU A 293 49.16 -3.80 -10.25
C LEU A 293 47.89 -3.04 -10.66
N GLY A 294 47.13 -3.52 -11.65
CA GLY A 294 45.87 -2.93 -12.09
C GLY A 294 46.00 -1.74 -13.03
N LYS A 295 47.21 -1.37 -13.48
CA LYS A 295 47.39 -0.29 -14.48
C LYS A 295 46.99 -0.80 -15.86
N LYS A 296 46.10 -0.09 -16.55
CA LYS A 296 45.75 -0.38 -17.95
C LYS A 296 46.98 -0.15 -18.84
N VAL A 297 47.38 -1.17 -19.58
CA VAL A 297 48.57 -1.14 -20.46
C VAL A 297 48.22 -1.28 -21.94
N LYS A 298 47.05 -1.85 -22.27
CA LYS A 298 46.63 -2.00 -23.67
C LYS A 298 45.12 -2.10 -23.81
N SER A 299 44.59 -1.75 -24.98
CA SER A 299 43.19 -2.00 -25.33
C SER A 299 43.00 -2.20 -26.83
N ALA A 300 41.92 -2.87 -27.20
CA ALA A 300 41.45 -3.02 -28.58
C ALA A 300 39.92 -3.14 -28.59
N ASP A 301 39.28 -2.61 -29.62
CA ASP A 301 37.83 -2.70 -29.81
C ASP A 301 37.53 -3.55 -31.05
N ASN A 302 36.46 -4.34 -30.98
CA ASN A 302 35.93 -5.16 -32.08
C ASN A 302 36.96 -6.13 -32.69
N LYS A 303 37.76 -6.79 -31.83
CA LYS A 303 38.72 -7.83 -32.23
C LYS A 303 38.53 -9.11 -31.43
N ASN A 304 38.88 -10.24 -32.03
CA ASN A 304 38.96 -11.56 -31.40
C ASN A 304 40.40 -11.95 -31.00
N GLN A 305 41.34 -11.01 -31.09
CA GLN A 305 42.73 -11.21 -30.73
C GLN A 305 43.39 -9.87 -30.35
N ILE A 306 44.46 -9.95 -29.55
CA ILE A 306 45.26 -8.79 -29.18
C ILE A 306 46.75 -9.15 -29.16
N SER A 307 47.58 -8.31 -29.77
CA SER A 307 49.04 -8.46 -29.72
C SER A 307 49.55 -8.04 -28.34
N VAL A 308 50.44 -8.86 -27.78
CA VAL A 308 51.10 -8.66 -26.47
C VAL A 308 52.62 -8.73 -26.58
N ALA A 309 53.17 -8.71 -27.80
CA ALA A 309 54.60 -8.84 -28.06
C ALA A 309 55.44 -7.69 -27.44
N ASP A 310 54.85 -6.52 -27.30
CA ASP A 310 55.40 -5.31 -26.70
C ASP A 310 55.34 -5.28 -25.16
N LEU A 311 54.62 -6.23 -24.54
CA LEU A 311 54.56 -6.33 -23.09
C LEU A 311 55.79 -7.06 -22.53
N SER A 312 56.30 -6.58 -21.40
CA SER A 312 57.32 -7.29 -20.64
C SER A 312 56.82 -8.65 -20.15
N LYS A 313 57.74 -9.58 -19.88
CA LYS A 313 57.41 -10.89 -19.31
C LYS A 313 56.73 -10.73 -17.95
N GLY A 314 55.64 -11.45 -17.71
CA GLY A 314 54.93 -11.36 -16.44
C GLY A 314 53.45 -11.75 -16.49
N LEU A 315 52.77 -11.55 -15.36
CA LEU A 315 51.34 -11.81 -15.18
C LEU A 315 50.51 -10.58 -15.54
N TYR A 316 49.43 -10.80 -16.30
CA TYR A 316 48.50 -9.77 -16.73
C TYR A 316 47.04 -10.22 -16.54
N ILE A 317 46.15 -9.24 -16.46
CA ILE A 317 44.69 -9.46 -16.46
C ILE A 317 44.15 -8.93 -17.79
N ILE A 318 43.40 -9.76 -18.50
CA ILE A 318 42.61 -9.36 -19.66
C ILE A 318 41.14 -9.26 -19.25
N SER A 319 40.57 -8.10 -19.52
CA SER A 319 39.15 -7.80 -19.35
C SER A 319 38.47 -7.72 -20.72
N VAL A 320 37.34 -8.40 -20.87
CA VAL A 320 36.53 -8.41 -22.08
C VAL A 320 35.12 -7.95 -21.71
N SER A 321 34.63 -6.90 -22.36
CA SER A 321 33.28 -6.36 -22.13
C SER A 321 32.46 -6.26 -23.41
N ASN A 322 31.13 -6.37 -23.25
CA ASN A 322 30.14 -6.21 -24.32
C ASN A 322 29.50 -4.81 -24.33
N GLY A 323 30.07 -3.85 -23.59
CA GLY A 323 29.54 -2.50 -23.41
C GLY A 323 28.63 -2.32 -22.19
N ILE A 324 28.10 -3.42 -21.62
CA ILE A 324 27.23 -3.41 -20.44
C ILE A 324 27.90 -4.19 -19.29
N ASN A 325 28.34 -5.41 -19.58
CA ASN A 325 28.98 -6.32 -18.63
C ASN A 325 30.41 -6.67 -19.04
N GLN A 326 31.25 -7.02 -18.07
CA GLN A 326 32.66 -7.35 -18.29
C GLN A 326 33.08 -8.58 -17.49
N ASN A 327 33.96 -9.39 -18.07
CA ASN A 327 34.56 -10.54 -17.42
C ASN A 327 36.09 -10.50 -17.55
N ASN A 328 36.81 -11.07 -16.58
CA ASN A 328 38.26 -10.97 -16.46
C ASN A 328 38.92 -12.34 -16.43
N LYS A 329 40.05 -12.50 -17.13
CA LYS A 329 40.91 -13.69 -17.05
C LYS A 329 42.37 -13.30 -16.85
N LYS A 330 43.15 -14.18 -16.24
CA LYS A 330 44.60 -14.01 -16.05
C LYS A 330 45.36 -14.70 -17.17
N PHE A 331 46.43 -14.08 -17.65
CA PHE A 331 47.36 -14.72 -18.58
C PHE A 331 48.81 -14.40 -18.28
N ILE A 332 49.71 -15.29 -18.72
CA ILE A 332 51.15 -15.14 -18.55
C ILE A 332 51.79 -14.80 -19.89
N LYS A 333 52.52 -13.68 -19.92
CA LYS A 333 53.41 -13.29 -21.03
C LYS A 333 54.79 -13.90 -20.77
N LEU A 334 55.24 -14.77 -21.69
CA LEU A 334 56.55 -15.42 -21.64
C LEU A 334 57.69 -14.56 -22.17
#